data_AF-A0A933LJQ7-F1
#
_entry.id   AF-A0A933LJQ7-F1
#
_cell.length_a   1.000
_cell.length_b   1.000
_cell.length_c   1.000
_cell.angle_alpha   90.00
_cell.angle_beta   90.00
_cell.angle_gamma   90.00
#
_symmetry.space_group_name_H-M   'P 1'
#
loop_
_entity.id
_entity.type
_entity.pdbx_description
1 polymer ?
#
loop_
_entity_poly.entity_id
_entity_poly.type
_entity_poly.pdbx_seq_one_letter_code
_entity_poly.pdbx_strand_id
1 'polypeptide(L)' 'MTRDRTPGIDVYDAVTWSVLIELSKRSIEAGGAPQEYPDFTQGEWKTRRRSEWGDMA' A
#
# COMPACT_ATOMS: atom_id res chain seq x y z
N MET A 1 -15.26 10.29 20.69
CA MET A 1 -14.32 9.33 21.32
C MET A 1 -13.58 8.56 20.23
N THR A 2 -12.76 9.24 19.41
CA THR A 2 -11.85 8.58 18.48
C THR A 2 -10.55 8.34 19.23
N ARG A 3 -10.17 7.07 19.42
CA ARG A 3 -8.85 6.76 20.00
C ARG A 3 -7.80 7.29 19.03
N ASP A 4 -6.93 8.17 19.50
CA ASP A 4 -5.74 8.63 18.77
C ASP A 4 -4.73 7.48 18.72
N ARG A 5 -5.02 6.52 17.83
CA ARG A 5 -4.18 5.35 17.60
C ARG A 5 -3.92 5.23 16.12
N THR A 6 -2.66 5.01 15.76
CA THR A 6 -2.30 4.66 14.38
C THR A 6 -2.88 3.28 14.08
N PRO A 7 -3.77 3.14 13.08
CA PRO A 7 -4.27 1.84 12.66
C PRO A 7 -3.13 0.94 12.19
N GLY A 8 -3.23 -0.37 12.45
CA GLY A 8 -2.23 -1.34 11.97
C GLY A 8 -2.25 -1.51 10.43
N ILE A 9 -3.38 -1.18 9.79
CA ILE A 9 -3.58 -1.12 8.34
C ILE A 9 -4.22 0.24 8.06
N ASP A 10 -3.58 1.06 7.21
CA ASP A 10 -4.06 2.39 6.89
C ASP A 10 -4.57 2.53 5.44
N VAL A 11 -4.91 3.76 5.04
CA VAL A 11 -5.45 4.05 3.71
C VAL A 11 -4.45 3.70 2.61
N TYR A 12 -3.15 3.90 2.85
CA TYR A 12 -2.12 3.62 1.86
C TYR A 12 -1.98 2.11 1.63
N ASP A 13 -2.13 1.31 2.68
CA ASP A 13 -2.18 -0.15 2.56
C ASP A 13 -3.40 -0.59 1.73
N ALA A 14 -4.57 0.01 1.97
CA ALA A 14 -5.80 -0.33 1.25
C ALA A 14 -5.76 0.02 -0.25
N VAL A 15 -5.23 1.19 -0.62
CA VAL A 15 -5.10 1.58 -2.04
C VAL A 15 -4.04 0.74 -2.75
N THR A 16 -2.98 0.35 -2.03
CA THR A 16 -1.92 -0.53 -2.51
C THR A 16 -2.49 -1.89 -2.95
N TRP A 17 -3.45 -2.44 -2.20
CA TRP A 17 -4.11 -3.69 -2.61
C TRP A 17 -5.12 -3.48 -3.74
N SER A 18 -5.83 -2.36 -3.72
CA SER A 18 -6.90 -2.09 -4.69
C SER A 18 -6.35 -1.88 -6.11
N VAL A 19 -5.17 -1.25 -6.25
CA VAL A 19 -4.57 -0.97 -7.56
C VAL A 19 -4.16 -2.24 -8.33
N LEU A 20 -3.97 -3.37 -7.63
CA LEU A 20 -3.51 -4.62 -8.24
C LEU A 20 -4.46 -5.12 -9.32
N ILE A 21 -5.77 -4.95 -9.15
CA ILE A 21 -6.77 -5.39 -10.13
C ILE A 21 -6.57 -4.65 -11.47
N GLU A 22 -6.42 -3.33 -11.40
CA GLU A 22 -6.24 -2.48 -12.57
C GLU A 22 -4.87 -2.72 -13.25
N LEU A 23 -3.79 -2.84 -12.47
CA LEU A 23 -2.46 -3.17 -13.04
C LEU A 23 -2.44 -4.55 -13.69
N SER A 24 -3.14 -5.53 -13.11
CA SER A 24 -3.26 -6.86 -13.69
C SER A 24 -3.99 -6.82 -15.03
N LYS A 25 -5.08 -6.05 -15.11
CA LYS A 25 -5.82 -5.82 -16.37
C LYS A 25 -4.90 -5.20 -17.44
N ARG A 26 -4.18 -4.13 -17.10
CA ARG A 26 -3.22 -3.49 -18.02
C ARG A 26 -2.11 -4.42 -18.46
N SER A 27 -1.59 -5.25 -17.56
CA SER A 27 -0.56 -6.24 -17.90
C SER A 27 -1.09 -7.26 -18.91
N ILE A 28 -2.31 -7.77 -18.72
CA ILE A 28 -2.97 -8.69 -19.68
C ILE A 28 -3.13 -8.02 -21.04
N GLU A 29 -3.60 -6.77 -21.09
CA GLU A 29 -3.73 -5.98 -22.33
C GLU A 29 -2.38 -5.74 -23.02
N ALA A 30 -1.31 -5.61 -22.25
CA ALA A 30 0.07 -5.45 -22.74
C ALA A 30 0.79 -6.79 -23.01
N GLY A 31 0.07 -7.92 -23.08
CA GLY A 31 0.66 -9.23 -23.39
C GLY A 31 1.49 -9.84 -22.26
N GLY A 32 1.16 -9.51 -21.00
CA GLY A 32 1.88 -9.97 -19.81
C GLY A 32 3.10 -9.12 -19.47
N ALA A 33 3.24 -7.93 -20.05
CA ALA A 33 4.35 -7.03 -19.74
C ALA A 33 4.28 -6.53 -18.28
N PRO A 34 5.43 -6.39 -17.59
CA PRO A 34 5.50 -5.75 -16.29
C PRO A 34 4.90 -4.34 -16.31
N GLN A 35 4.14 -3.98 -15.27
CA GLN A 35 3.52 -2.66 -15.13
C GLN A 35 4.20 -1.89 -13.99
N GLU A 36 4.40 -0.58 -14.18
CA GLU A 36 4.92 0.28 -13.12
C GLU A 36 3.92 0.39 -11.96
N TYR A 37 4.44 0.24 -10.75
CA TYR A 37 3.64 0.31 -9.54
C TYR A 37 3.60 1.75 -9.00
N PRO A 38 2.43 2.37 -8.82
CA PRO A 38 2.34 3.74 -8.31
C PRO A 38 2.66 3.79 -6.82
N ASP A 39 3.60 4.66 -6.43
CA ASP A 39 3.90 4.93 -5.03
C ASP A 39 2.93 5.96 -4.45
N PHE A 40 1.88 5.48 -3.80
CA PHE A 40 0.87 6.31 -3.14
C PHE A 40 1.38 7.03 -1.88
N THR A 41 2.53 6.62 -1.35
CA THR A 41 3.15 7.22 -0.17
C THR A 41 4.21 8.26 -0.52
N GLN A 42 4.48 8.48 -1.81
CA GLN A 42 5.50 9.42 -2.29
C GLN A 42 6.90 9.17 -1.69
N GLY A 43 7.26 7.90 -1.47
CA GLY A 43 8.54 7.48 -0.91
C GLY A 43 8.57 7.33 0.61
N GLU A 44 7.53 7.81 1.32
CA GLU A 44 7.45 7.77 2.78
C GLU A 44 7.37 6.33 3.33
N TRP A 45 6.98 5.34 2.50
CA TRP A 45 6.97 3.93 2.89
C TRP A 45 8.32 3.41 3.41
N LYS A 46 9.44 4.02 3.01
CA LYS A 46 10.80 3.60 3.40
C LYS A 46 11.15 3.95 4.85
N THR A 47 10.60 5.05 5.35
CA THR A 47 10.88 5.63 6.67
C THR A 47 9.68 5.54 7.60
N ARG A 48 8.54 5.01 7.11
CA ARG A 48 7.30 4.91 7.85
C ARG A 48 7.48 4.02 9.08
N ARG A 49 7.23 4.62 10.26
CA ARG A 49 7.10 3.87 11.52
C ARG A 49 5.79 3.09 11.51
N ARG A 50 5.87 1.77 11.64
CA ARG A 50 4.69 0.89 11.75
C ARG A 50 4.03 1.12 13.11
N SER A 51 2.74 0.79 13.24
CA SER A 51 2.03 0.87 14.52
C SER A 51 2.80 0.13 15.62
N GLU A 52 2.80 0.68 16.83
CA GLU A 52 3.55 0.23 18.02
C GLU A 52 3.32 -1.24 18.42
N TRP A 53 2.31 -1.89 17.84
CA TRP A 53 2.08 -3.34 17.98
C TRP A 53 3.19 -4.20 17.36
N GLY A 54 3.85 -3.72 16.30
CA GLY A 54 4.92 -4.46 15.61
C GLY A 54 6.27 -4.42 16.31
N ASP A 55 6.49 -3.46 17.21
CA ASP A 55 7.76 -3.25 17.92
C ASP A 55 7.81 -3.96 19.29
N MET A 56 6.70 -4.60 19.69
CA MET A 56 6.53 -5.31 20.96
C MET A 56 6.64 -6.85 20.82
N ALA A 57 7.00 -7.34 19.63
CA ALA A 57 7.15 -8.77 19.30
C ALA A 57 8.62 -9.22 19.28
#